data_AF-A0A2A4WY71-F1
#
_entry.id   AF-A0A2A4WY71-F1
#
_cell.length_a   1.000
_cell.length_b   1.000
_cell.length_c   1.000
_cell.angle_alpha   90.00
_cell.angle_beta   90.00
_cell.angle_gamma   90.00
#
_symmetry.space_group_name_H-M   'P 1'
#
loop_
_entity.id
_entity.type
_entity.pdbx_description
1 polymer ?
#
loop_
_entity_poly.entity_id
_entity_poly.type
_entity_poly.pdbx_seq_one_letter_code
_entity_poly.pdbx_strand_id
1 'polypeptide(L)'
;MVKVGIVGGTGYTGVELLRLLAAHPDVDLALITSRSEAGLPVAEMFPNLRGHVDIAFTVPDAAALASCDVVFFATPNGVAMQSVPELIDAGVKVIDLAADFRLKDTEEWAQWYGEPHACAGLLSEAVYGLPEVNRAAIREARLIANPGCYPT
;
A
#
# COMPACT_ATOMS: atom_id res chain seq x y z
N MET A 1 0.84 -4.56 -18.63
CA MET A 1 1.00 -3.54 -17.58
C MET A 1 0.48 -4.13 -16.29
N VAL A 2 1.16 -3.86 -15.18
CA VAL A 2 0.78 -4.24 -13.81
C VAL A 2 -0.30 -3.28 -13.33
N LYS A 3 -1.46 -3.81 -12.97
CA LYS A 3 -2.58 -3.03 -12.49
C LYS A 3 -2.42 -2.70 -11.01
N VAL A 4 -2.32 -1.42 -10.68
CA VAL A 4 -2.01 -0.94 -9.33
C VAL A 4 -3.21 -0.24 -8.70
N GLY A 5 -3.55 -0.64 -7.48
CA GLY A 5 -4.44 0.08 -6.58
C GLY A 5 -3.69 0.79 -5.46
N ILE A 6 -4.20 1.94 -5.00
CA ILE A 6 -3.64 2.68 -3.85
C ILE A 6 -4.73 2.93 -2.81
N VAL A 7 -4.51 2.47 -1.58
CA VAL A 7 -5.36 2.78 -0.43
C VAL A 7 -4.76 3.94 0.36
N GLY A 8 -5.52 5.01 0.62
CA GLY A 8 -5.07 6.16 1.43
C GLY A 8 -4.20 7.17 0.67
N GLY A 9 -4.43 7.38 -0.62
CA GLY A 9 -3.50 8.15 -1.46
C GLY A 9 -3.54 9.69 -1.34
N THR A 10 -4.22 10.26 -0.33
CA THR A 10 -4.31 11.72 -0.11
C THR A 10 -3.14 12.29 0.70
N GLY A 11 -2.34 11.44 1.37
CA GLY A 11 -1.17 11.86 2.13
C GLY A 11 0.06 12.12 1.25
N TYR A 12 1.14 12.62 1.86
CA TYR A 12 2.40 12.90 1.16
C TYR A 12 3.05 11.66 0.52
N THR A 13 3.00 10.51 1.20
CA THR A 13 3.46 9.24 0.64
C THR A 13 2.60 8.83 -0.56
N GLY A 14 1.28 9.08 -0.50
CA GLY A 14 0.34 8.83 -1.59
C GLY A 14 0.64 9.64 -2.85
N VAL A 15 0.84 10.96 -2.73
CA VAL A 15 1.14 11.81 -3.89
C VAL A 15 2.51 11.52 -4.51
N GLU A 16 3.53 11.21 -3.70
CA GLU A 16 4.84 10.79 -4.23
C GLU A 16 4.75 9.44 -4.93
N LEU A 17 4.01 8.48 -4.37
CA LEU A 17 3.75 7.21 -5.02
C LEU A 17 3.03 7.40 -6.37
N LEU A 18 1.99 8.24 -6.41
CA LEU A 18 1.31 8.59 -7.66
C LEU A 18 2.27 9.19 -8.68
N ARG A 19 3.12 10.14 -8.27
CA ARG A 19 4.10 10.79 -9.14
C ARG A 19 5.10 9.79 -9.72
N LEU A 20 5.55 8.82 -8.93
CA LEU A 20 6.47 7.76 -9.37
C LEU A 20 5.78 6.77 -10.31
N LEU A 21 4.59 6.30 -9.96
CA LEU A 21 3.84 5.32 -10.75
C LEU A 21 3.33 5.88 -12.07
N ALA A 22 2.92 7.16 -12.12
CA ALA A 22 2.45 7.80 -13.35
C ALA A 22 3.53 7.88 -14.44
N ALA A 23 4.81 7.78 -14.08
CA ALA A 23 5.94 7.76 -15.00
C ALA A 23 6.44 6.34 -15.30
N HIS A 24 5.89 5.30 -14.66
CA HIS A 24 6.39 3.94 -14.80
C HIS A 24 5.76 3.25 -16.02
N PRO A 25 6.55 2.83 -17.03
CA PRO A 25 6.01 2.39 -18.33
C PRO A 25 5.20 1.10 -18.28
N ASP A 26 5.44 0.26 -17.27
CA ASP A 26 4.73 -1.00 -17.09
C ASP A 26 3.59 -0.95 -16.07
N VAL A 27 3.21 0.23 -15.56
CA VAL A 27 2.15 0.37 -14.54
C VAL A 27 0.88 0.96 -15.14
N ASP A 28 -0.25 0.38 -14.75
CA ASP A 28 -1.59 0.94 -14.94
C ASP A 28 -2.15 1.38 -13.58
N LEU A 29 -2.35 2.68 -13.38
CA LEU A 29 -2.97 3.23 -12.16
C LEU A 29 -4.49 3.05 -12.22
N ALA A 30 -4.99 1.93 -11.72
CA ALA A 30 -6.39 1.56 -11.88
C ALA A 30 -7.34 2.26 -10.92
N LEU A 31 -6.95 2.41 -9.65
CA LEU A 31 -7.78 3.08 -8.65
C LEU A 31 -6.97 3.62 -7.48
N ILE A 32 -7.52 4.66 -6.86
CA ILE A 32 -7.00 5.28 -5.66
C ILE A 32 -8.17 5.56 -4.71
N THR A 33 -8.03 5.19 -3.45
CA THR A 33 -9.16 5.29 -2.51
C THR A 33 -8.94 6.40 -1.49
N SER A 34 -9.99 7.17 -1.23
CA SER A 34 -10.14 8.05 -0.08
C SER A 34 -11.62 8.15 0.28
N ARG A 35 -11.98 7.94 1.55
CA ARG A 35 -13.38 8.04 1.98
C ARG A 35 -13.89 9.48 1.98
N SER A 36 -13.05 10.45 2.37
CA SER A 36 -13.46 11.86 2.47
C SER A 36 -13.49 12.57 1.12
N GLU A 37 -12.69 12.09 0.15
CA GLU A 37 -12.48 12.76 -1.14
C GLU A 37 -13.13 12.03 -2.30
N ALA A 38 -14.02 11.06 -2.04
CA ALA A 38 -14.62 10.24 -3.07
C ALA A 38 -15.30 11.10 -4.16
N GLY A 39 -14.96 10.87 -5.42
CA GLY A 39 -15.42 11.63 -6.58
C GLY A 39 -14.51 12.81 -6.97
N LEU A 40 -13.58 13.24 -6.11
CA LEU A 40 -12.64 14.31 -6.43
C LEU A 40 -11.56 13.79 -7.42
N PRO A 41 -11.35 14.45 -8.57
CA PRO A 41 -10.24 14.13 -9.46
C PRO A 41 -8.89 14.30 -8.75
N VAL A 42 -7.97 13.34 -8.93
CA VAL A 42 -6.63 13.40 -8.32
C VAL A 42 -5.91 14.69 -8.70
N ALA A 43 -6.02 15.12 -9.96
CA ALA A 43 -5.38 16.31 -10.49
C ALA A 43 -5.99 17.64 -9.97
N GLU A 44 -7.17 17.59 -9.33
CA GLU A 44 -7.76 18.73 -8.62
C GLU A 44 -7.07 18.91 -7.25
N MET A 45 -6.88 17.81 -6.52
CA MET A 45 -6.15 17.82 -5.24
C MET A 45 -4.65 18.05 -5.42
N PHE A 46 -4.05 17.44 -6.46
CA PHE A 46 -2.62 17.47 -6.73
C PHE A 46 -2.36 18.06 -8.14
N PRO A 47 -2.29 19.40 -8.26
CA PRO A 47 -2.11 20.08 -9.55
C PRO A 47 -0.87 19.65 -10.34
N ASN A 48 0.17 19.18 -9.67
CA ASN A 48 1.40 18.66 -10.28
C ASN A 48 1.19 17.35 -11.08
N LEU A 49 0.04 16.69 -10.94
CA LEU A 49 -0.30 15.46 -11.65
C LEU A 49 -1.25 15.67 -12.85
N ARG A 50 -1.59 16.93 -13.17
CA ARG A 50 -2.45 17.25 -14.33
C ARG A 50 -1.82 16.75 -15.63
N GLY A 51 -2.62 16.09 -16.46
CA GLY A 51 -2.17 15.50 -17.72
C GLY A 51 -1.37 14.20 -17.56
N HIS A 52 -1.16 13.73 -16.32
CA HIS A 52 -0.45 12.48 -16.03
C HIS A 52 -1.33 11.45 -15.31
N VAL A 53 -2.27 11.91 -14.48
CA VAL A 53 -3.19 11.05 -13.72
C VAL A 53 -4.62 11.55 -13.91
N ASP A 54 -5.48 10.71 -14.49
CA ASP A 54 -6.87 11.04 -14.87
C ASP A 54 -7.91 10.23 -14.08
N ILE A 55 -7.52 9.68 -12.93
CA ILE A 55 -8.44 8.98 -12.03
C ILE A 55 -8.96 9.92 -10.93
N ALA A 56 -10.11 9.57 -10.37
CA ALA A 56 -10.68 10.22 -9.19
C ALA A 56 -10.56 9.30 -7.97
N PHE A 57 -10.57 9.88 -6.78
CA PHE A 57 -10.62 9.09 -5.55
C PHE A 57 -11.95 8.33 -5.47
N THR A 58 -11.90 7.07 -5.05
CA THR A 58 -13.09 6.26 -4.78
C THR A 58 -13.18 5.90 -3.30
N VAL A 59 -14.35 5.45 -2.86
CA VAL A 59 -14.41 4.73 -1.59
C VAL A 59 -13.63 3.40 -1.70
N PRO A 60 -12.97 2.94 -0.62
CA PRO A 60 -12.36 1.62 -0.61
C PRO A 60 -13.42 0.53 -0.86
N ASP A 61 -13.17 -0.32 -1.85
CA ASP A 61 -14.03 -1.43 -2.23
C ASP A 61 -13.15 -2.69 -2.41
N ALA A 62 -13.48 -3.74 -1.66
CA ALA A 62 -12.66 -4.96 -1.62
C ALA A 62 -12.61 -5.67 -2.97
N ALA A 63 -13.73 -5.73 -3.71
CA ALA A 63 -13.79 -6.39 -5.01
C ALA A 63 -12.98 -5.63 -6.06
N ALA A 64 -13.04 -4.29 -6.06
CA ALA A 64 -12.25 -3.45 -6.93
C ALA A 64 -10.75 -3.61 -6.63
N LEU A 65 -10.35 -3.60 -5.35
CA LEU A 65 -8.96 -3.83 -4.93
C LEU A 65 -8.47 -5.24 -5.27
N ALA A 66 -9.31 -6.26 -5.12
CA ALA A 66 -9.03 -7.65 -5.50
C ALA A 66 -8.83 -7.83 -7.02
N SER A 67 -9.29 -6.87 -7.83
CA SER A 67 -9.09 -6.87 -9.29
C SER A 67 -7.74 -6.28 -9.74
N CYS A 68 -6.89 -5.85 -8.80
CA CYS A 68 -5.55 -5.33 -9.07
C CYS A 68 -4.49 -6.43 -8.92
N ASP A 69 -3.37 -6.28 -9.62
CA ASP A 69 -2.21 -7.17 -9.45
C ASP A 69 -1.43 -6.81 -8.17
N VAL A 70 -1.34 -5.51 -7.88
CA VAL A 70 -0.64 -4.95 -6.71
C VAL A 70 -1.48 -3.88 -6.03
N VAL A 71 -1.52 -3.88 -4.71
CA VAL A 71 -2.14 -2.82 -3.91
C VAL A 71 -1.11 -2.21 -2.94
N PHE A 72 -0.97 -0.89 -2.99
CA PHE A 72 -0.20 -0.14 -2.02
C PHE A 72 -1.10 0.39 -0.90
N PHE A 73 -0.65 0.27 0.34
CA PHE A 73 -1.28 0.94 1.49
C PHE A 73 -0.43 2.15 1.88
N ALA A 74 -0.97 3.34 1.62
CA ALA A 74 -0.42 4.63 2.04
C ALA A 74 -1.22 5.20 3.24
N THR A 75 -1.68 4.32 4.12
CA THR A 75 -2.56 4.63 5.25
C THR A 75 -1.78 4.83 6.56
N PRO A 76 -2.40 5.38 7.61
CA PRO A 76 -1.86 5.31 8.97
C PRO A 76 -1.66 3.86 9.44
N ASN A 77 -0.85 3.68 10.50
CA ASN A 77 -0.64 2.38 11.13
C ASN A 77 -1.97 1.80 11.65
N GLY A 78 -2.07 0.48 11.59
CA GLY A 78 -3.23 -0.31 12.02
C GLY A 78 -4.34 -0.44 10.99
N VAL A 79 -4.28 0.32 9.89
CA VAL A 79 -5.31 0.30 8.83
C VAL A 79 -5.09 -0.83 7.84
N ALA A 80 -3.84 -1.09 7.44
CA ALA A 80 -3.55 -2.10 6.42
C ALA A 80 -3.89 -3.51 6.93
N MET A 81 -3.55 -3.81 8.18
CA MET A 81 -3.87 -5.09 8.82
C MET A 81 -5.37 -5.44 8.87
N GLN A 82 -6.28 -4.50 8.57
CA GLN A 82 -7.71 -4.80 8.49
C GLN A 82 -8.18 -5.31 7.12
N SER A 83 -7.38 -5.13 6.06
CA SER A 83 -7.78 -5.45 4.68
C SER A 83 -6.79 -6.34 3.94
N VAL A 84 -5.54 -6.38 4.36
CA VAL A 84 -4.49 -7.19 3.71
C VAL A 84 -4.82 -8.68 3.66
N PRO A 85 -5.39 -9.35 4.69
CA PRO A 85 -5.71 -10.77 4.59
C PRO A 85 -6.59 -11.13 3.39
N GLU A 86 -7.67 -10.38 3.18
CA GLU A 86 -8.61 -10.62 2.08
C GLU A 86 -7.95 -10.42 0.71
N LEU A 87 -7.07 -9.41 0.58
CA LEU A 87 -6.34 -9.15 -0.67
C LEU A 87 -5.30 -10.23 -0.97
N ILE A 88 -4.58 -10.68 0.06
CA ILE A 88 -3.61 -11.77 -0.07
C ILE A 88 -4.35 -13.04 -0.49
N ASP A 89 -5.48 -13.39 0.12
CA ASP A 89 -6.30 -14.55 -0.25
C ASP A 89 -6.84 -14.45 -1.68
N ALA A 90 -7.14 -13.24 -2.16
CA ALA A 90 -7.52 -12.97 -3.56
C ALA A 90 -6.35 -13.06 -4.56
N GLY A 91 -5.12 -13.29 -4.08
CA GLY A 91 -3.92 -13.40 -4.92
C GLY A 91 -3.24 -12.07 -5.26
N VAL A 92 -3.68 -10.97 -4.67
CA VAL A 92 -3.10 -9.64 -4.86
C VAL A 92 -1.77 -9.54 -4.12
N LYS A 93 -0.77 -8.91 -4.72
CA LYS A 93 0.45 -8.53 -4.00
C LYS A 93 0.22 -7.23 -3.23
N VAL A 94 0.66 -7.18 -1.98
CA VAL A 94 0.50 -6.01 -1.12
C VAL A 94 1.86 -5.37 -0.81
N ILE A 95 1.91 -4.04 -0.89
CA ILE A 95 3.03 -3.23 -0.41
C ILE A 95 2.49 -2.25 0.63
N ASP A 96 2.80 -2.50 1.90
CA ASP A 96 2.42 -1.61 3.00
C ASP A 96 3.52 -0.56 3.23
N LEU A 97 3.17 0.72 3.09
CA LEU A 97 4.08 1.84 3.36
C LEU A 97 4.11 2.23 4.85
N ALA A 98 3.14 1.75 5.62
CA ALA A 98 3.06 1.94 7.06
C ALA A 98 3.89 0.87 7.81
N ALA A 99 3.66 0.73 9.10
CA ALA A 99 4.44 -0.15 9.96
C ALA A 99 3.84 -1.53 10.18
N ASP A 100 2.58 -1.76 9.79
CA ASP A 100 1.76 -2.91 10.20
C ASP A 100 2.51 -4.24 10.08
N PHE A 101 3.20 -4.44 8.96
CA PHE A 101 3.87 -5.70 8.66
C PHE A 101 5.40 -5.70 8.86
N ARG A 102 5.97 -4.63 9.44
CA ARG A 102 7.43 -4.49 9.62
C ARG A 102 7.98 -5.40 10.71
N LEU A 103 7.26 -5.48 11.84
CA LEU A 103 7.68 -6.25 13.01
C LEU A 103 7.13 -7.67 12.95
N LYS A 104 7.94 -8.65 13.35
CA LYS A 104 7.52 -10.07 13.41
C LYS A 104 6.89 -10.43 14.73
N ASP A 105 7.28 -9.72 15.79
CA ASP A 105 6.82 -9.97 17.14
C ASP A 105 5.58 -9.13 17.44
N THR A 106 4.48 -9.80 17.79
CA THR A 106 3.21 -9.15 18.13
C THR A 106 3.26 -8.42 19.46
N GLU A 107 4.12 -8.84 20.40
CA GLU A 107 4.32 -8.14 21.67
C GLU A 107 5.10 -6.84 21.44
N GLU A 108 6.13 -6.87 20.60
CA GLU A 108 6.87 -5.68 20.19
C GLU A 108 5.97 -4.69 19.44
N TRP A 109 5.12 -5.19 18.53
CA TRP A 109 4.09 -4.36 17.90
C TRP A 109 3.18 -3.68 18.94
N ALA A 110 2.60 -4.44 19.86
CA ALA A 110 1.68 -3.89 20.86
C ALA A 110 2.37 -2.86 21.77
N GLN A 111 3.65 -3.07 22.10
CA GLN A 111 4.45 -2.13 22.87
C GLN A 111 4.61 -0.78 22.16
N TRP A 112 4.91 -0.77 20.85
CA TRP A 112 5.21 0.46 20.12
C TRP A 112 4.00 1.15 19.51
N TYR A 113 2.97 0.38 19.11
CA TYR A 113 1.81 0.87 18.38
C TYR A 113 0.52 0.90 19.22
N GLY A 114 0.55 0.34 20.44
CA GLY A 114 -0.51 0.53 21.43
C GLY A 114 -1.77 -0.31 21.21
N GLU A 115 -1.75 -1.24 20.26
CA GLU A 115 -2.86 -2.16 19.97
C GLU A 115 -2.35 -3.55 19.58
N PRO A 116 -3.14 -4.63 19.79
CA PRO A 116 -2.79 -5.96 19.29
C PRO A 116 -2.74 -5.99 17.76
N HIS A 117 -1.79 -6.72 17.19
CA HIS A 117 -1.71 -6.89 15.73
C HIS A 117 -2.83 -7.81 15.23
N ALA A 118 -3.55 -7.41 14.18
CA ALA A 118 -4.72 -8.15 13.67
C ALA A 118 -4.36 -9.36 12.79
N CYS A 119 -3.14 -9.45 12.26
CA CYS A 119 -2.73 -10.49 11.31
C CYS A 119 -1.46 -11.25 11.73
N ALA A 120 -1.44 -11.83 12.94
CA ALA A 120 -0.26 -12.54 13.44
C ALA A 120 0.27 -13.63 12.47
N GLY A 121 -0.61 -14.36 11.78
CA GLY A 121 -0.21 -15.38 10.81
C GLY A 121 0.56 -14.82 9.60
N LEU A 122 0.17 -13.65 9.11
CA LEU A 122 0.78 -13.01 7.93
C LEU A 122 2.10 -12.30 8.26
N LEU A 123 2.38 -12.01 9.52
CA LEU A 123 3.65 -11.38 9.92
C LEU A 123 4.83 -12.22 9.48
N SER A 124 4.74 -13.55 9.55
CA SER A 124 5.82 -14.45 9.13
C SER A 124 6.07 -14.43 7.60
N GLU A 125 5.05 -14.12 6.80
CA GLU A 125 5.12 -14.08 5.33
C GLU A 125 5.63 -12.74 4.80
N ALA A 126 5.40 -11.64 5.53
CA ALA A 126 5.80 -10.32 5.10
C ALA A 126 7.33 -10.24 4.89
N VAL A 127 7.79 -9.59 3.83
CA VAL A 127 9.22 -9.34 3.61
C VAL A 127 9.52 -7.86 3.84
N TYR A 128 10.55 -7.58 4.64
CA TYR A 128 11.01 -6.20 4.85
C TYR A 128 11.63 -5.65 3.57
N GLY A 129 11.00 -4.62 3.00
CA GLY A 129 11.23 -4.12 1.65
C GLY A 129 12.49 -3.29 1.46
N LEU A 130 13.64 -3.74 1.98
CA LEU A 130 14.95 -3.12 1.77
C LEU A 130 15.73 -3.92 0.70
N PRO A 131 15.75 -3.48 -0.57
CA PRO A 131 16.28 -4.30 -1.67
C PRO A 131 17.75 -4.68 -1.52
N GLU A 132 18.58 -3.85 -0.88
CA GLU A 132 19.99 -4.10 -0.64
C GLU A 132 20.22 -5.33 0.26
N VAL A 133 19.28 -5.60 1.16
CA VAL A 133 19.35 -6.69 2.15
C VAL A 133 18.51 -7.89 1.71
N ASN A 134 17.30 -7.66 1.21
CA ASN A 134 16.27 -8.70 1.02
C ASN A 134 15.92 -8.95 -0.46
N ARG A 135 16.77 -8.56 -1.43
CA ARG A 135 16.49 -8.68 -2.88
C ARG A 135 15.87 -10.01 -3.31
N ALA A 136 16.43 -11.12 -2.84
CA ALA A 136 15.96 -12.46 -3.22
C ALA A 136 14.57 -12.76 -2.64
N ALA A 137 14.35 -12.45 -1.36
CA ALA A 137 13.06 -12.65 -0.71
C ALA A 137 11.96 -11.75 -1.30
N ILE A 138 12.29 -10.50 -1.65
CA ILE A 138 11.34 -9.54 -2.25
C ILE A 138 10.79 -10.05 -3.59
N ARG A 139 11.58 -10.77 -4.40
CA ARG A 139 11.13 -11.28 -5.70
C ARG A 139 9.96 -12.25 -5.58
N GLU A 140 9.98 -13.08 -4.55
CA GLU A 140 8.95 -14.11 -4.28
C GLU A 140 7.84 -13.62 -3.34
N ALA A 141 8.00 -12.43 -2.75
CA ALA A 141 7.07 -11.91 -1.75
C ALA A 141 5.69 -11.58 -2.35
N ARG A 142 4.65 -11.94 -1.59
CA ARG A 142 3.27 -11.47 -1.78
C ARG A 142 2.93 -10.28 -0.91
N LEU A 143 3.64 -10.12 0.21
CA LEU A 143 3.44 -9.05 1.18
C LEU A 143 4.79 -8.39 1.47
N ILE A 144 4.91 -7.11 1.13
CA ILE A 144 6.11 -6.32 1.37
C ILE A 144 5.79 -5.27 2.42
N ALA A 145 6.57 -5.26 3.50
CA ALA A 145 6.55 -4.22 4.51
C ALA A 145 7.62 -3.19 4.16
N ASN A 146 7.22 -2.06 3.57
CA ASN A 146 8.18 -1.03 3.17
C ASN A 146 8.84 -0.43 4.40
N PRO A 147 10.18 -0.26 4.40
CA PRO A 147 10.91 0.31 5.54
C PRO A 147 10.43 1.72 5.93
N GLY A 148 10.69 2.08 7.19
CA GLY A 148 10.54 3.47 7.63
C GLY A 148 11.69 4.32 7.06
N CYS A 149 11.47 5.64 6.96
CA CYS A 149 12.47 6.54 6.38
C CYS A 149 13.78 6.63 7.18
N TYR A 150 13.76 6.56 8.52
CA TYR A 150 14.99 6.52 9.35
C TYR A 150 15.70 5.15 9.32
N PRO A 151 14.99 4.01 9.38
CA PRO A 151 15.60 2.69 9.19
C PRO A 151 16.22 2.40 7.81
N THR A 152 15.85 3.18 6.79
CA THR A 152 16.38 3.04 5.42
C THR A 152 17.76 3.68 5.31
#